data_AF-A0A5Q4E310-F1
#
_entry.id   AF-A0A5Q4E310-F1
#
_cell.length_a   1.000
_cell.length_b   1.000
_cell.length_c   1.000
_cell.angle_alpha   90.00
_cell.angle_beta   90.00
_cell.angle_gamma   90.00
#
_symmetry.space_group_name_H-M   'P 1'
#
loop_
_entity.id
_entity.type
_entity.pdbx_description
1 polymer ?
#
loop_
_entity_poly.entity_id
_entity_poly.type
_entity_poly.pdbx_seq_one_letter_code
_entity_poly.pdbx_strand_id
1 'polypeptide(L)'
;MQNPNQRLIYTLGLGWLAFVGLGLGLGRLLAGPAVTVVIDRSYCAPAQWQQRVSDRYADLYEQQQQRQITIDRVIYVSDLGQEVAAEVPSPQAVQALSTYGRRNAAQMQQATVEYPEARVLTCGN
;
A
#
# COMPACT_ATOMS: atom_id res chain seq x y z
N MET A 1 -9.90 38.98 44.10
CA MET A 1 -11.27 38.71 43.58
C MET A 1 -11.13 37.70 42.45
N GLN A 2 -11.33 36.42 42.74
CA GLN A 2 -11.16 35.33 41.78
C GLN A 2 -12.52 35.06 41.14
N ASN A 3 -12.72 35.58 39.92
CA ASN A 3 -14.02 35.53 39.26
C ASN A 3 -14.42 34.07 38.95
N PRO A 4 -15.53 33.55 39.49
CA PRO A 4 -15.94 32.15 39.30
C PRO A 4 -16.16 31.76 37.83
N ASN A 5 -16.43 32.75 36.96
CA ASN A 5 -16.60 32.56 35.53
C ASN A 5 -15.32 32.12 34.79
N GLN A 6 -14.12 32.49 35.28
CA GLN A 6 -12.86 32.07 34.64
C GLN A 6 -12.61 30.57 34.79
N ARG A 7 -12.97 29.99 35.94
CA ARG A 7 -12.81 28.55 36.18
C ARG A 7 -13.71 27.72 35.26
N LEU A 8 -14.93 28.20 34.99
CA LEU A 8 -15.86 27.54 34.07
C LEU A 8 -15.35 27.55 32.63
N ILE A 9 -14.79 28.68 32.19
CA ILE A 9 -14.22 28.82 30.84
C ILE A 9 -13.01 27.89 30.67
N TYR A 10 -12.16 27.77 31.70
CA TYR A 10 -11.02 26.86 31.65
C TYR A 10 -11.44 25.38 31.59
N THR A 11 -12.44 24.95 32.38
CA THR A 11 -12.90 23.55 32.33
C THR A 11 -13.64 23.21 31.04
N LEU A 12 -14.47 24.13 30.50
CA LEU A 12 -15.07 23.94 29.18
C LEU A 12 -14.01 23.92 28.06
N GLY A 13 -13.04 24.83 28.12
CA GLY A 13 -11.94 24.88 27.15
C GLY A 13 -11.08 23.61 27.16
N LEU A 14 -10.75 23.09 28.36
CA LEU A 14 -10.03 21.83 28.52
C LEU A 14 -10.83 20.62 28.03
N GLY A 15 -12.14 20.59 28.29
CA GLY A 15 -13.02 19.54 27.78
C GLY A 15 -13.06 19.50 26.25
N TRP A 16 -13.17 20.66 25.61
CA TRP A 16 -13.13 20.78 24.15
C TRP A 16 -11.76 20.42 23.57
N LEU A 17 -10.66 20.87 24.19
CA LEU A 17 -9.31 20.50 23.76
C LEU A 17 -9.07 18.99 23.84
N ALA A 18 -9.54 18.32 24.91
CA ALA A 18 -9.46 16.88 25.04
C ALA A 18 -10.25 16.16 23.93
N PHE A 19 -11.46 16.65 23.60
CA PHE A 19 -12.30 16.08 22.54
C PHE A 19 -11.68 16.27 21.14
N VAL A 20 -11.13 17.45 20.85
CA VAL A 20 -10.44 17.74 19.58
C VAL A 20 -9.15 16.92 19.46
N GLY A 21 -8.40 16.77 20.56
CA GLY A 21 -7.20 15.93 20.61
C GLY A 21 -7.50 14.46 20.34
N LEU A 22 -8.57 13.93 20.94
CA LEU A 22 -9.04 12.56 20.68
C LEU A 22 -9.54 12.37 19.24
N GLY A 23 -10.29 13.33 18.69
CA GLY A 23 -10.77 13.29 17.31
C GLY A 23 -9.64 13.32 16.28
N LEU A 24 -8.62 14.17 16.48
CA LEU A 24 -7.44 14.23 15.62
C LEU A 24 -6.54 13.00 15.75
N GLY A 25 -6.45 12.42 16.95
CA GLY A 25 -5.68 11.20 17.20
C GLY A 25 -6.25 10.00 16.44
N LEU A 26 -7.57 9.84 16.43
CA LEU A 26 -8.24 8.75 15.70
C LEU A 26 -8.08 8.87 14.19
N GLY A 27 -8.20 10.09 13.63
CA GLY A 27 -8.06 10.29 12.19
C GLY A 27 -6.68 9.92 11.62
N ARG A 28 -5.62 10.10 12.42
CA ARG A 28 -4.24 9.72 12.04
C ARG A 28 -3.96 8.22 12.20
N LEU A 29 -4.61 7.56 13.16
CA LEU A 29 -4.51 6.11 13.38
C LEU A 29 -5.28 5.28 12.34
N LEU A 30 -6.20 5.91 11.60
CA LEU A 30 -7.05 5.27 10.60
C LEU A 30 -6.46 5.29 9.18
N ALA A 31 -5.27 5.85 8.97
CA ALA A 31 -4.56 5.69 7.71
C ALA A 31 -4.09 4.22 7.61
N GLY A 32 -4.68 3.45 6.70
CA GLY A 32 -4.33 2.05 6.48
C GLY A 32 -2.82 1.89 6.19
N PRO A 33 -2.20 0.75 6.55
CA PRO A 33 -0.78 0.52 6.34
C PRO A 33 -0.38 0.75 4.87
N ALA A 34 0.70 1.50 4.69
CA ALA A 34 1.34 1.65 3.39
C ALA A 34 2.05 0.34 3.02
N VAL A 35 1.84 -0.13 1.80
CA VAL A 35 2.45 -1.36 1.29
C VAL A 35 3.12 -1.10 -0.05
N THR A 36 4.29 -1.71 -0.24
CA THR A 36 4.94 -1.77 -1.55
C THR A 36 4.49 -3.06 -2.24
N VAL A 37 4.13 -3.02 -3.52
CA VAL A 37 3.82 -4.23 -4.27
C VAL A 37 4.98 -4.55 -5.20
N VAL A 38 5.54 -5.76 -5.08
CA VAL A 38 6.59 -6.26 -5.96
C VAL A 38 5.97 -7.28 -6.90
N ILE A 39 6.03 -7.02 -8.20
CA ILE A 39 5.43 -7.84 -9.24
C ILE A 39 6.54 -8.46 -10.10
N ASP A 40 6.61 -9.78 -10.10
CA ASP A 40 7.48 -10.54 -11.00
C ASP A 40 6.87 -10.56 -12.41
N ARG A 41 7.48 -9.85 -13.36
CA ARG A 41 7.08 -9.77 -14.78
C ARG A 41 7.71 -10.85 -15.66
N SER A 42 8.36 -11.85 -15.06
CA SER A 42 8.89 -12.98 -15.83
C SER A 42 7.80 -13.69 -16.64
N TYR A 43 8.20 -14.33 -17.74
CA TYR A 43 7.27 -14.98 -18.65
C TYR A 43 6.32 -15.94 -17.92
N CYS A 44 5.03 -15.75 -18.16
CA CYS A 44 3.97 -16.50 -17.52
C CYS A 44 2.82 -16.73 -18.51
N ALA A 45 2.18 -17.89 -18.45
CA ALA A 45 1.00 -18.16 -19.27
C ALA A 45 -0.12 -17.18 -18.89
N PRO A 46 -0.90 -16.64 -19.86
CA PRO A 46 -1.91 -15.60 -19.58
C PRO A 46 -2.90 -15.97 -18.48
N ALA A 47 -3.36 -17.23 -18.45
CA ALA A 47 -4.26 -17.70 -17.40
C ALA A 47 -3.61 -17.70 -16.00
N GLN A 48 -2.33 -18.05 -15.91
CA GLN A 48 -1.59 -18.04 -14.64
C GLN A 48 -1.29 -16.60 -14.20
N TRP A 49 -0.95 -15.72 -15.14
CA TRP A 49 -0.74 -14.30 -14.88
C TRP A 49 -2.00 -13.67 -14.29
N GLN A 50 -3.13 -13.93 -14.93
CA GLN A 50 -4.40 -13.39 -14.48
C GLN A 50 -4.71 -13.86 -13.06
N GLN A 51 -4.68 -15.17 -12.80
CA GLN A 51 -5.07 -15.71 -11.50
C GLN A 51 -4.09 -15.40 -10.36
N ARG A 52 -2.78 -15.37 -10.63
CA ARG A 52 -1.75 -15.27 -9.56
C ARG A 52 -1.26 -13.85 -9.32
N VAL A 53 -1.29 -13.01 -10.34
CA VAL A 53 -0.75 -11.64 -10.27
C VAL A 53 -1.87 -10.62 -10.45
N SER A 54 -2.59 -10.66 -11.57
CA SER A 54 -3.60 -9.64 -11.88
C SER A 54 -4.74 -9.60 -10.87
N ASP A 55 -5.35 -10.75 -10.56
CA ASP A 55 -6.48 -10.84 -9.65
C ASP A 55 -6.08 -10.45 -8.23
N ARG A 56 -4.91 -10.94 -7.76
CA ARG A 56 -4.37 -10.56 -6.45
C ARG A 56 -4.03 -9.07 -6.35
N TYR A 57 -3.53 -8.49 -7.44
CA TYR A 57 -3.30 -7.05 -7.49
C TYR A 57 -4.62 -6.27 -7.46
N ALA A 58 -5.65 -6.75 -8.16
CA ALA A 58 -6.98 -6.16 -8.12
C ALA A 58 -7.56 -6.18 -6.70
N ASP A 59 -7.40 -7.28 -5.96
CA ASP A 59 -7.82 -7.39 -4.56
C ASP A 59 -7.12 -6.34 -3.67
N LEU A 60 -5.79 -6.14 -3.84
CA LEU A 60 -5.04 -5.11 -3.12
C LEU A 60 -5.51 -3.70 -3.50
N TYR A 61 -5.78 -3.47 -4.78
CA TYR A 61 -6.30 -2.19 -5.25
C TYR A 61 -7.69 -1.89 -4.68
N GLU A 62 -8.55 -2.90 -4.55
CA GLU A 62 -9.85 -2.77 -3.88
C GLU A 62 -9.69 -2.48 -2.38
N GLN A 63 -8.78 -3.17 -1.69
CA GLN A 63 -8.47 -2.87 -0.29
C GLN A 63 -7.99 -1.42 -0.11
N GLN A 64 -7.23 -0.88 -1.08
CA GLN A 64 -6.87 0.53 -1.09
C GLN A 64 -8.08 1.45 -1.24
N GLN A 65 -9.03 1.12 -2.14
CA GLN A 65 -10.27 1.89 -2.29
C GLN A 65 -11.10 1.89 -1.00
N GLN A 66 -11.10 0.76 -0.28
CA GLN A 66 -11.74 0.62 1.03
C GLN A 66 -10.94 1.25 2.18
N ARG A 67 -9.81 1.91 1.89
CA ARG A 67 -8.88 2.53 2.86
C ARG A 67 -8.28 1.56 3.88
N GLN A 68 -8.26 0.27 3.58
CA GLN A 68 -7.67 -0.75 4.43
C GLN A 68 -6.15 -0.78 4.30
N ILE A 69 -5.63 -0.49 3.11
CA ILE A 69 -4.20 -0.35 2.82
C ILE A 69 -3.97 0.89 1.96
N THR A 70 -2.72 1.30 1.79
CA THR A 70 -2.32 2.27 0.76
C THR A 70 -1.18 1.66 -0.04
N ILE A 71 -1.34 1.49 -1.36
CA ILE A 71 -0.22 1.05 -2.20
C ILE A 71 0.66 2.29 -2.43
N ASP A 72 1.86 2.29 -1.84
CA ASP A 72 2.79 3.42 -1.96
C ASP A 72 3.49 3.41 -3.33
N ARG A 73 3.93 2.22 -3.75
CA ARG A 73 4.62 2.00 -5.02
C ARG A 73 4.45 0.59 -5.52
N VAL A 74 4.63 0.43 -6.83
CA VAL A 74 4.68 -0.86 -7.51
C VAL A 74 6.03 -1.02 -8.17
N ILE A 75 6.71 -2.12 -7.89
CA ILE A 75 8.03 -2.45 -8.40
C ILE A 75 7.89 -3.68 -9.30
N TYR A 76 8.26 -3.52 -10.56
CA TYR A 76 8.32 -4.59 -11.52
C TYR A 76 9.71 -5.22 -11.51
N VAL A 77 9.78 -6.53 -11.40
CA VAL A 77 11.05 -7.28 -11.41
C VAL A 77 11.06 -8.24 -12.59
N SER A 78 12.17 -8.26 -13.33
CA SER A 78 12.40 -9.19 -14.43
C SER A 78 13.87 -9.58 -14.50
N ASP A 79 14.25 -10.43 -15.47
CA ASP A 79 15.65 -10.69 -15.78
C ASP A 79 16.39 -9.47 -16.35
N LEU A 80 15.67 -8.50 -16.91
CA LEU A 80 16.22 -7.25 -17.44
C LEU A 80 16.50 -6.21 -16.35
N GLY A 81 15.96 -6.38 -15.14
CA GLY A 81 16.12 -5.42 -14.04
C GLY A 81 14.86 -5.19 -13.22
N GLN A 82 14.97 -4.23 -12.31
CA GLN A 82 13.88 -3.70 -11.51
C GLN A 82 13.44 -2.34 -12.06
N GLU A 83 12.14 -2.14 -12.17
CA GLU A 83 11.54 -0.91 -12.65
C GLU A 83 10.45 -0.48 -11.67
N VAL A 84 10.58 0.73 -11.11
CA VAL A 84 9.55 1.31 -10.25
C VAL A 84 8.52 2.00 -11.13
N ALA A 85 7.24 1.65 -10.96
CA ALA A 85 6.16 2.33 -11.64
C ALA A 85 6.11 3.80 -11.20
N ALA A 86 5.96 4.71 -12.16
CA ALA A 86 5.89 6.15 -11.88
C ALA A 86 4.66 6.53 -11.04
N GLU A 87 3.56 5.79 -11.23
CA GLU A 87 2.32 5.89 -10.47
C GLU A 87 1.80 4.49 -10.16
N VAL A 88 0.89 4.38 -9.19
CA VAL A 88 0.23 3.11 -8.87
C VAL A 88 -0.66 2.72 -10.06
N PRO A 89 -0.33 1.65 -10.80
CA PRO A 89 -1.06 1.25 -11.99
C PRO A 89 -2.46 0.79 -11.64
N SER A 90 -3.42 0.97 -12.56
CA SER A 90 -4.74 0.37 -12.43
C SER A 90 -4.67 -1.16 -12.60
N PRO A 91 -5.65 -1.91 -12.06
CA PRO A 91 -5.70 -3.37 -12.26
C PRO A 91 -5.70 -3.77 -13.74
N GLN A 92 -6.37 -3.01 -14.60
CA GLN A 92 -6.41 -3.26 -16.05
C GLN A 92 -5.03 -3.05 -16.70
N ALA A 93 -4.27 -2.05 -16.24
CA ALA A 93 -2.91 -1.83 -16.71
C ALA A 93 -1.99 -3.02 -16.34
N VAL A 94 -2.09 -3.53 -15.10
CA VAL A 94 -1.34 -4.71 -14.66
C VAL A 94 -1.74 -5.97 -15.45
N GLN A 95 -3.04 -6.14 -15.73
CA GLN A 95 -3.54 -7.25 -16.54
C GLN A 95 -2.96 -7.23 -17.96
N ALA A 96 -2.82 -6.03 -18.56
CA ALA A 96 -2.31 -5.83 -19.90
C ALA A 96 -0.77 -5.82 -19.98
N LEU A 97 -0.05 -5.95 -18.85
CA LEU A 97 1.41 -5.98 -18.85
C LEU A 97 1.92 -7.16 -19.67
N SER A 98 2.88 -6.87 -20.54
CA SER A 98 3.65 -7.93 -21.20
C SER A 98 4.57 -8.59 -20.19
N THR A 99 4.45 -9.92 -20.11
CA THR A 99 5.35 -10.80 -19.35
C THR A 99 6.40 -11.38 -20.30
N TYR A 100 7.66 -11.32 -19.90
CA TYR A 100 8.77 -11.75 -20.75
C TYR A 100 9.96 -12.19 -19.90
N GLY A 101 10.91 -12.87 -20.54
CA GLY A 101 12.15 -13.26 -19.88
C GLY A 101 11.97 -14.37 -18.85
N ARG A 102 12.97 -14.52 -17.97
CA ARG A 102 13.01 -15.56 -16.93
C ARG A 102 12.92 -14.94 -15.54
N ARG A 103 12.43 -15.72 -14.57
CA ARG A 103 12.39 -15.33 -13.16
C ARG A 103 13.80 -15.08 -12.64
N ASN A 104 14.00 -13.94 -11.98
CA ASN A 104 15.25 -13.59 -11.32
C ASN A 104 15.07 -13.61 -9.79
N ALA A 105 15.39 -14.75 -9.17
CA ALA A 105 15.24 -14.91 -7.72
C ALA A 105 16.12 -13.95 -6.91
N ALA A 106 17.32 -13.63 -7.40
CA ALA A 106 18.23 -12.71 -6.71
C ALA A 106 17.66 -11.29 -6.65
N GLN A 107 17.12 -10.79 -7.76
CA GLN A 107 16.49 -9.46 -7.78
C GLN A 107 15.19 -9.42 -6.97
N MET A 108 14.38 -10.47 -7.01
CA MET A 108 13.18 -10.58 -6.17
C MET A 108 13.53 -10.54 -4.67
N GLN A 109 14.59 -11.23 -4.29
CA GLN A 109 15.06 -11.23 -2.91
C GLN A 109 15.64 -9.88 -2.51
N GLN A 110 16.37 -9.21 -3.40
CA GLN A 110 16.85 -7.85 -3.19
C GLN A 110 15.69 -6.87 -2.98
N ALA A 111 14.66 -6.91 -3.82
CA ALA A 111 13.46 -6.07 -3.68
C ALA A 111 12.72 -6.36 -2.36
N THR A 112 12.64 -7.62 -1.93
CA THR A 112 12.01 -7.99 -0.65
C THR A 112 12.84 -7.55 0.55
N VAL A 113 14.17 -7.51 0.44
CA VAL A 113 15.06 -7.01 1.51
C VAL A 113 14.99 -5.49 1.61
N GLU A 114 14.93 -4.80 0.48
CA GLU A 114 14.77 -3.34 0.43
C GLU A 114 13.40 -2.89 0.95
N TYR A 115 12.37 -3.71 0.72
CA TYR A 115 10.99 -3.46 1.14
C TYR A 115 10.44 -4.64 1.96
N PRO A 116 10.76 -4.74 3.26
CA PRO A 116 10.40 -5.90 4.09
C PRO A 116 8.89 -6.08 4.29
N GLU A 117 8.10 -5.02 4.11
CA GLU A 117 6.63 -5.06 4.15
C GLU A 117 5.99 -5.25 2.76
N ALA A 118 6.79 -5.55 1.73
CA ALA A 118 6.29 -5.69 0.39
C ALA A 118 5.36 -6.90 0.20
N ARG A 119 4.30 -6.69 -0.58
CA ARG A 119 3.45 -7.77 -1.10
C ARG A 119 4.04 -8.26 -2.40
N VAL A 120 4.57 -9.48 -2.37
CA VAL A 120 5.21 -10.10 -3.52
C VAL A 120 4.17 -10.89 -4.33
N LEU A 121 3.98 -10.51 -5.59
CA LEU A 121 3.12 -11.17 -6.56
C LEU A 121 3.99 -11.86 -7.61
N THR A 122 3.91 -13.19 -7.69
CA THR A 122 4.72 -13.98 -8.63
C THR A 122 3.87 -15.02 -9.33
N CYS A 123 4.21 -15.27 -10.59
CA CYS A 123 3.62 -16.37 -11.35
C CYS A 123 4.20 -17.74 -10.98
N GLY A 124 5.46 -17.77 -10.53
CA GLY A 124 6.13 -19.01 -10.13
C GLY A 124 5.51 -19.66 -8.90
N ASN A 125 5.70 -20.97 -8.74
CA ASN A 125 5.57 -21.62 -7.44
C ASN A 125 6.72 -21.20 -6.51
#